data_AF-A0A9W4KHN4-F1
#
_entry.id   AF-A0A9W4KHN4-F1
#
_cell.length_a   1.000
_cell.length_b   1.000
_cell.length_c   1.000
_cell.angle_alpha   90.00
_cell.angle_beta   90.00
_cell.angle_gamma   90.00
#
_symmetry.space_group_name_H-M   'P 1'
#
loop_
_entity.id
_entity.type
_entity.pdbx_description
1 polymer ?
#
loop_
_entity_poly.entity_id
_entity_poly.type
_entity_poly.pdbx_seq_one_letter_code
_entity_poly.pdbx_strand_id
1 'polypeptide(L)'
;MSGHHITIKAVRHPSAEDLIYMANAGPLGFGPKYSIWIPHDAIHRDALRKVPGYVMSMASLFALVLFGAAHCVALNFEFPTALERLFWRLSSVVTAVAMPFAYFLDQILDPIWLKVFKMENQPRILELIERALMVLIVVVFILARLFITVEVIRSLAFSSSRCLYKYLDSEHSTRWLSVVSEIYID
;
A
#
# COMPACT_ATOMS: atom_id res chain seq x y z
N MET A 1 24.33 -9.22 -27.18
CA MET A 1 24.25 -10.51 -26.47
C MET A 1 23.23 -11.37 -27.21
N SER A 2 23.68 -12.44 -27.87
CA SER A 2 22.83 -13.33 -28.68
C SER A 2 22.16 -14.36 -27.76
N GLY A 3 20.86 -14.19 -27.48
CA GLY A 3 20.09 -15.12 -26.66
C GLY A 3 19.87 -16.43 -27.39
N HIS A 4 20.31 -17.55 -26.81
CA HIS A 4 20.06 -18.88 -27.36
C HIS A 4 18.60 -19.24 -27.12
N HIS A 5 17.81 -19.33 -28.18
CA HIS A 5 16.41 -19.73 -28.11
C HIS A 5 16.32 -21.26 -28.18
N ILE A 6 16.02 -21.91 -27.06
CA ILE A 6 15.80 -23.36 -27.01
C ILE A 6 14.33 -23.61 -27.32
N THR A 7 14.04 -24.09 -28.52
CA THR A 7 12.68 -24.47 -28.93
C THR A 7 12.52 -25.97 -28.79
N ILE A 8 11.84 -26.43 -27.74
CA ILE A 8 11.51 -27.85 -27.54
C ILE A 8 10.17 -28.11 -28.23
N LYS A 9 10.17 -28.92 -29.30
CA LYS A 9 8.92 -29.38 -29.92
C LYS A 9 8.23 -30.36 -28.98
N ALA A 10 6.98 -30.07 -28.63
CA ALA A 10 6.17 -30.99 -27.85
C ALA A 10 5.89 -32.27 -28.65
N VAL A 11 6.08 -33.43 -28.02
CA VAL A 11 5.83 -34.75 -28.64
C VAL A 11 4.33 -34.98 -28.85
N ARG A 12 3.49 -34.40 -27.99
CA ARG A 12 2.03 -34.42 -28.10
C ARG A 12 1.42 -33.17 -27.46
N HIS A 13 0.19 -32.84 -27.84
CA HIS A 13 -0.59 -31.86 -27.08
C HIS A 13 -0.88 -32.40 -25.68
N PRO A 14 -0.72 -31.59 -24.61
CA PRO A 14 -0.97 -32.02 -23.26
C PRO A 14 -2.46 -32.34 -23.10
N SER A 15 -2.78 -33.50 -22.52
CA SER A 15 -4.15 -33.83 -22.14
C SER A 15 -4.59 -32.99 -20.93
N ALA A 16 -5.90 -32.92 -20.66
CA ALA A 16 -6.40 -32.25 -19.47
C ALA A 16 -5.80 -32.84 -18.18
N GLU A 17 -5.54 -34.14 -18.16
CA GLU A 17 -4.91 -34.84 -17.04
C GLU A 17 -3.43 -34.47 -16.89
N ASP A 18 -2.69 -34.33 -18.00
CA ASP A 18 -1.28 -33.87 -17.98
C ASP A 18 -1.18 -32.43 -17.41
N LEU A 19 -2.13 -31.56 -17.74
CA LEU A 19 -2.19 -30.19 -17.23
C LEU A 19 -2.49 -30.16 -15.72
N ILE A 20 -3.41 -31.00 -15.26
CA ILE A 20 -3.74 -31.14 -13.83
C ILE A 20 -2.55 -31.72 -13.07
N TYR A 21 -1.86 -32.72 -13.64
CA TYR A 21 -0.64 -33.27 -13.06
C TYR A 21 0.47 -32.23 -12.96
N MET A 22 0.71 -31.43 -14.00
CA MET A 22 1.69 -30.34 -13.95
C MET A 22 1.31 -29.25 -12.93
N ALA A 23 0.02 -28.93 -12.79
CA ALA A 23 -0.45 -27.97 -11.79
C ALA A 23 -0.26 -28.49 -10.35
N ASN A 24 -0.48 -29.79 -10.13
CA ASN A 24 -0.33 -30.45 -8.83
C ASN A 24 1.13 -30.80 -8.50
N ALA A 25 1.97 -31.04 -9.51
CA ALA A 25 3.41 -31.19 -9.38
C ALA A 25 4.12 -29.83 -9.26
N GLY A 26 3.42 -28.73 -9.53
CA GLY A 26 3.83 -27.40 -9.11
C GLY A 26 3.93 -27.32 -7.59
N PRO A 27 4.87 -26.54 -7.03
CA PRO A 27 5.06 -26.49 -5.58
C PRO A 27 3.78 -26.05 -4.87
N LEU A 28 3.24 -26.95 -4.03
CA LEU A 28 2.05 -26.73 -3.22
C LEU A 28 2.37 -25.68 -2.14
N GLY A 29 1.76 -24.50 -2.27
CA GLY A 29 2.06 -23.36 -1.39
C GLY A 29 1.43 -23.47 -0.01
N PHE A 30 2.28 -23.55 1.02
CA PHE A 30 2.04 -22.97 2.34
C PHE A 30 3.26 -22.08 2.68
N GLY A 31 3.32 -20.89 2.08
CA GLY A 31 4.44 -19.94 2.18
C GLY A 31 4.63 -19.12 0.89
N PRO A 32 5.36 -17.98 0.91
CA PRO A 32 5.44 -17.06 -0.21
C PRO A 32 6.00 -17.74 -1.45
N LYS A 33 5.28 -17.59 -2.57
CA LYS A 33 5.61 -18.16 -3.89
C LYS A 33 6.88 -17.51 -4.45
N TYR A 34 8.04 -18.00 -4.06
CA TYR A 34 9.27 -17.75 -4.81
C TYR A 34 9.52 -18.93 -5.74
N SER A 35 9.56 -18.65 -7.06
CA SER A 35 10.03 -19.51 -8.16
C SER A 35 9.00 -20.24 -9.04
N ILE A 36 7.92 -19.54 -9.46
CA ILE A 36 7.42 -19.77 -10.83
C ILE A 36 8.22 -18.84 -11.74
N TRP A 37 9.32 -19.32 -12.33
CA TRP A 37 10.18 -18.50 -13.18
C TRP A 37 9.44 -18.07 -14.45
N ILE A 38 9.01 -16.81 -14.48
CA ILE A 38 8.48 -16.16 -15.68
C ILE A 38 9.62 -15.33 -16.28
N PRO A 39 10.15 -15.70 -17.47
CA PRO A 39 11.14 -14.88 -18.14
C PRO A 39 10.57 -13.50 -18.46
N HIS A 40 11.38 -12.45 -18.27
CA HIS A 40 11.02 -11.02 -18.40
C HIS A 40 10.16 -10.40 -17.29
N ASP A 41 9.88 -11.09 -16.18
CA ASP A 41 9.28 -10.43 -15.01
C ASP A 41 10.36 -9.69 -14.18
N ALA A 42 10.06 -8.46 -13.77
CA ALA A 42 10.93 -7.64 -12.92
C ALA A 42 11.22 -8.32 -11.57
N ILE A 43 10.28 -9.13 -11.09
CA ILE A 43 10.38 -9.89 -9.84
C ILE A 43 11.49 -10.96 -9.91
N HIS A 44 11.74 -11.55 -11.09
CA HIS A 44 12.76 -12.60 -11.27
C HIS A 44 14.14 -12.10 -11.65
N ARG A 45 14.26 -10.86 -12.16
CA ARG A 45 15.56 -10.26 -12.47
C ARG A 45 16.40 -10.03 -11.19
N ASP A 46 15.74 -9.82 -10.05
CA ASP A 46 16.40 -9.62 -8.74
C ASP A 46 16.78 -10.93 -8.02
N ALA A 47 16.08 -12.03 -8.29
CA ALA A 47 16.41 -13.34 -7.72
C ALA A 47 17.79 -13.86 -8.20
N LEU A 48 18.19 -13.53 -9.44
CA LEU A 48 19.51 -13.85 -9.98
C LEU A 48 20.65 -13.08 -9.30
N ARG A 49 20.36 -11.99 -8.58
CA ARG A 49 21.36 -11.14 -7.93
C ARG A 49 21.67 -11.52 -6.48
N LYS A 50 21.12 -12.60 -5.93
CA LYS A 50 21.17 -12.92 -4.48
C LYS A 50 20.60 -11.81 -3.58
N VAL A 51 19.79 -10.90 -4.14
CA VAL A 51 19.07 -9.86 -3.37
C VAL A 51 17.57 -9.89 -3.73
N PRO A 52 16.89 -11.06 -3.64
CA PRO A 52 15.49 -11.16 -4.01
C PRO A 52 14.64 -10.23 -3.14
N GLY A 53 13.97 -9.25 -3.76
CA GLY A 53 12.92 -8.45 -3.12
C GLY A 53 13.36 -7.24 -2.29
N TYR A 54 14.67 -6.97 -2.11
CA TYR A 54 15.11 -5.78 -1.37
C TYR A 54 14.75 -4.47 -2.10
N VAL A 55 14.99 -4.39 -3.41
CA VAL A 55 14.67 -3.18 -4.18
C VAL A 55 13.16 -2.92 -4.20
N MET A 56 12.36 -3.97 -4.41
CA MET A 56 10.89 -3.89 -4.40
C MET A 56 10.34 -3.51 -3.01
N SER A 57 10.88 -4.09 -1.93
CA SER A 57 10.47 -3.74 -0.56
C SER A 57 10.87 -2.31 -0.22
N MET A 58 12.09 -1.86 -0.56
CA MET A 58 12.51 -0.47 -0.38
C MET A 58 11.63 0.50 -1.17
N ALA A 59 11.31 0.19 -2.42
CA ALA A 59 10.42 1.01 -3.24
C ALA A 59 9.00 1.08 -2.65
N SER A 60 8.49 -0.05 -2.16
CA SER A 60 7.17 -0.13 -1.52
C SER A 60 7.14 0.66 -0.21
N LEU A 61 8.16 0.53 0.63
CA LEU A 61 8.32 1.30 1.88
C LEU A 61 8.42 2.79 1.59
N PHE A 62 9.21 3.18 0.59
CA PHE A 62 9.32 4.57 0.17
C PHE A 62 7.97 5.14 -0.30
N ALA A 63 7.23 4.39 -1.13
CA ALA A 63 5.89 4.78 -1.56
C ALA A 63 4.91 4.90 -0.38
N LEU A 64 4.97 3.99 0.58
CA LEU A 64 4.17 4.03 1.81
C LEU A 64 4.49 5.28 2.66
N VAL A 65 5.77 5.59 2.86
CA VAL A 65 6.22 6.77 3.59
C VAL A 65 5.78 8.04 2.88
N LEU A 66 5.98 8.16 1.57
CA LEU A 66 5.54 9.31 0.79
C LEU A 66 4.03 9.50 0.87
N PHE A 67 3.27 8.40 0.73
CA PHE A 67 1.81 8.46 0.83
C PHE A 67 1.38 8.90 2.24
N GLY A 68 1.95 8.34 3.30
CA GLY A 68 1.65 8.76 4.68
C GLY A 68 2.05 10.22 4.94
N ALA A 69 3.23 10.64 4.48
CA ALA A 69 3.74 12.00 4.64
C ALA A 69 2.87 13.04 3.90
N ALA A 70 2.34 12.70 2.72
CA ALA A 70 1.40 13.57 2.01
C ALA A 70 0.15 13.89 2.86
N HIS A 71 -0.35 12.92 3.63
CA HIS A 71 -1.48 13.12 4.54
C HIS A 71 -1.08 13.93 5.78
N CYS A 72 0.19 13.87 6.19
CA CYS A 72 0.74 14.75 7.22
C CYS A 72 0.84 16.22 6.76
N VAL A 73 0.92 16.53 5.46
CA VAL A 73 0.88 17.94 5.02
C VAL A 73 -0.48 18.58 5.35
N ALA A 74 -1.54 17.77 5.39
CA ALA A 74 -2.89 18.18 5.77
C ALA A 74 -3.12 18.32 7.29
N LEU A 75 -2.08 18.26 8.14
CA LEU A 75 -2.21 18.38 9.61
C LEU A 75 -2.75 19.75 10.09
N ASN A 76 -2.67 20.76 9.23
CA ASN A 76 -3.13 22.13 9.50
C ASN A 76 -4.55 22.41 8.98
N PHE A 77 -5.26 21.44 8.41
CA PHE A 77 -6.66 21.65 8.05
C PHE A 77 -7.52 21.88 9.29
N GLU A 78 -8.43 22.86 9.20
CA GLU A 78 -9.39 23.13 10.25
C GLU A 78 -10.50 22.09 10.22
N PHE A 79 -10.38 21.10 11.10
CA PHE A 79 -11.46 20.17 11.39
C PHE A 79 -12.47 20.82 12.38
N PRO A 80 -13.78 20.58 12.19
CA PRO A 80 -14.83 21.14 13.01
C PRO A 80 -14.81 20.59 14.45
N THR A 81 -14.30 19.37 14.66
CA THR A 81 -14.11 18.80 16.01
C THR A 81 -12.64 18.53 16.33
N ALA A 82 -12.28 18.69 17.61
CA ALA A 82 -10.92 18.40 18.09
C ALA A 82 -10.57 16.90 18.02
N LEU A 83 -11.57 16.02 18.16
CA LEU A 83 -11.39 14.57 18.09
C LEU A 83 -11.07 14.10 16.67
N GLU A 84 -11.79 14.58 15.65
CA GLU A 84 -11.48 14.27 14.24
C GLU A 84 -10.06 14.71 13.89
N ARG A 85 -9.66 15.91 14.36
CA ARG A 85 -8.30 16.39 14.19
C ARG A 85 -7.30 15.43 14.83
N LEU A 86 -7.51 15.02 16.08
CA LEU A 86 -6.61 14.11 16.78
C LEU A 86 -6.51 12.75 16.06
N PHE A 87 -7.65 12.15 15.67
CA PHE A 87 -7.67 10.88 14.95
C PHE A 87 -6.97 10.99 13.60
N TRP A 88 -7.16 12.09 12.87
CA TRP A 88 -6.45 12.36 11.63
C TRP A 88 -4.93 12.39 11.82
N ARG A 89 -4.44 13.11 12.85
CA ARG A 89 -3.01 13.20 13.17
C ARG A 89 -2.43 11.83 13.52
N LEU A 90 -3.10 11.11 14.43
CA LEU A 90 -2.67 9.78 14.86
C LEU A 90 -2.64 8.81 13.68
N SER A 91 -3.71 8.78 12.87
CA SER A 91 -3.79 7.89 11.70
C SER A 91 -2.70 8.19 10.68
N SER A 92 -2.41 9.48 10.42
CA SER A 92 -1.40 9.89 9.43
C SER A 92 0.01 9.52 9.89
N VAL A 93 0.32 9.72 11.17
CA VAL A 93 1.61 9.32 11.76
C VAL A 93 1.75 7.79 11.78
N VAL A 94 0.71 7.07 12.21
CA VAL A 94 0.72 5.60 12.25
C VAL A 94 0.92 5.01 10.86
N THR A 95 0.23 5.52 9.84
CA THR A 95 0.39 5.02 8.46
C THR A 95 1.75 5.34 7.85
N ALA A 96 2.39 6.45 8.24
CA ALA A 96 3.74 6.79 7.79
C ALA A 96 4.84 5.97 8.48
N VAL A 97 4.66 5.63 9.77
CA VAL A 97 5.73 5.06 10.61
C VAL A 97 5.59 3.55 10.83
N ALA A 98 4.38 3.00 10.87
CA ALA A 98 4.15 1.61 11.27
C ALA A 98 4.88 0.60 10.38
N MET A 99 4.83 0.76 9.05
CA MET A 99 5.45 -0.17 8.11
C MET A 99 6.99 -0.08 8.09
N PRO A 100 7.62 1.11 8.00
CA PRO A 100 9.07 1.23 8.16
C PRO A 100 9.57 0.71 9.50
N PHE A 101 8.83 0.97 10.59
CA PHE A 101 9.19 0.51 11.92
C PHE A 101 9.11 -1.02 12.05
N ALA A 102 8.04 -1.63 11.55
CA ALA A 102 7.90 -3.09 11.52
C ALA A 102 9.02 -3.74 10.71
N TYR A 103 9.35 -3.19 9.54
CA TYR A 103 10.46 -3.67 8.72
C TYR A 103 11.82 -3.53 9.44
N PHE A 104 12.05 -2.41 10.12
CA PHE A 104 13.29 -2.19 10.86
C PHE A 104 13.42 -3.13 12.06
N LEU A 105 12.32 -3.39 12.77
CA LEU A 105 12.27 -4.36 13.85
C LEU A 105 12.63 -5.77 13.36
N ASP A 106 12.01 -6.23 12.27
CA ASP A 106 12.30 -7.53 11.64
C ASP A 106 13.80 -7.67 11.31
N GLN A 107 14.38 -6.68 10.63
CA GLN A 107 15.79 -6.72 10.21
C GLN A 107 16.80 -6.70 11.36
N ILE A 108 16.45 -6.14 12.52
CA ILE A 108 17.35 -6.00 13.67
C ILE A 108 17.14 -7.11 14.70
N LEU A 109 15.89 -7.45 14.98
CA LEU A 109 15.54 -8.46 15.96
C LEU A 109 16.02 -9.83 15.47
N ASP A 110 15.78 -10.22 14.22
CA ASP A 110 16.17 -11.53 13.70
C ASP A 110 17.66 -11.88 13.91
N PRO A 111 18.63 -11.06 13.46
CA PRO A 111 20.04 -11.40 13.63
C PRO A 111 20.52 -11.27 15.07
N ILE A 112 19.90 -10.41 15.88
CA ILE A 112 20.26 -10.25 17.30
C ILE A 112 19.73 -11.45 18.11
N TRP A 113 18.49 -11.86 17.89
CA TRP A 113 17.89 -13.04 18.53
C TRP A 113 18.66 -14.30 18.16
N LEU A 114 18.99 -14.51 16.88
CA LEU A 114 19.80 -15.65 16.43
C LEU A 114 21.22 -15.67 17.02
N LYS A 115 21.81 -14.50 17.31
CA LYS A 115 23.15 -14.40 17.90
C LYS A 115 23.16 -14.53 19.43
N VAL A 116 22.19 -13.91 20.10
CA VAL A 116 22.12 -13.86 21.57
C VAL A 116 21.51 -15.14 22.12
N PHE A 117 20.47 -15.66 21.46
CA PHE A 117 19.81 -16.91 21.81
C PHE A 117 20.20 -17.97 20.79
N LYS A 118 21.39 -18.58 20.95
CA LYS A 118 21.67 -19.93 20.44
C LYS A 118 20.77 -20.95 21.15
N MET A 119 19.46 -20.78 21.08
CA MET A 119 18.50 -21.55 21.85
C MET A 119 17.76 -22.52 20.96
N GLU A 120 18.20 -23.77 21.09
CA GLU A 120 17.54 -25.00 20.66
C GLU A 120 16.11 -25.17 21.22
N ASN A 121 15.66 -24.28 22.10
CA ASN A 121 14.31 -24.23 22.66
C ASN A 121 13.78 -22.79 22.74
N GLN A 122 13.40 -22.21 21.61
CA GLN A 122 12.57 -20.99 21.62
C GLN A 122 11.20 -21.35 22.22
N PRO A 123 10.74 -20.71 23.30
CA PRO A 123 9.46 -21.04 23.89
C PRO A 123 8.35 -20.59 22.93
N ARG A 124 7.45 -21.51 22.57
CA ARG A 124 6.30 -21.27 21.65
C ARG A 124 5.47 -20.02 22.00
N ILE A 125 5.51 -19.58 23.26
CA ILE A 125 4.82 -18.39 23.76
C ILE A 125 5.40 -17.11 23.14
N LEU A 126 6.72 -17.00 22.99
CA LEU A 126 7.36 -15.81 22.42
C LEU A 126 7.00 -15.63 20.94
N GLU A 127 7.03 -16.72 20.16
CA GLU A 127 6.60 -16.70 18.76
C GLU A 127 5.12 -16.31 18.63
N LEU A 128 4.27 -16.81 19.53
CA LEU A 128 2.84 -16.46 19.53
C LEU A 128 2.62 -14.97 19.85
N ILE A 129 3.36 -14.42 20.82
CA ILE A 129 3.29 -12.99 21.18
C ILE A 129 3.74 -12.12 20.00
N GLU A 130 4.85 -12.48 19.36
CA GLU A 130 5.37 -11.76 18.20
C GLU A 130 4.37 -11.77 17.03
N ARG A 131 3.84 -12.95 16.69
CA ARG A 131 2.80 -13.08 15.65
C ARG A 131 1.55 -12.28 16.01
N ALA A 132 1.09 -12.34 17.26
CA ALA A 132 -0.08 -11.59 17.70
C ALA A 132 0.15 -10.07 17.63
N LEU A 133 1.33 -9.59 18.01
CA LEU A 133 1.70 -8.19 17.92
C LEU A 133 1.76 -7.72 16.46
N MET A 134 2.34 -8.51 15.56
CA MET A 134 2.37 -8.23 14.12
C MET A 134 0.95 -8.15 13.53
N VAL A 135 0.07 -9.11 13.87
CA VAL A 135 -1.33 -9.09 13.44
C VAL A 135 -2.04 -7.83 13.96
N LEU A 136 -1.82 -7.46 15.22
CA LEU A 136 -2.41 -6.26 15.80
C LEU A 136 -1.96 -4.99 15.07
N ILE A 137 -0.66 -4.86 14.77
CA ILE A 137 -0.10 -3.73 14.00
C ILE A 137 -0.75 -3.65 12.62
N VAL A 138 -0.87 -4.78 11.92
CA VAL A 138 -1.51 -4.85 10.59
C VAL A 138 -2.97 -4.41 10.66
N VAL A 139 -3.72 -4.89 11.65
CA VAL A 139 -5.14 -4.50 11.83
C VAL A 139 -5.27 -3.01 12.09
N VAL A 140 -4.48 -2.46 13.02
CA VAL A 140 -4.49 -1.03 13.33
C VAL A 140 -4.10 -0.19 12.11
N PHE A 141 -3.11 -0.64 11.33
CA PHE A 141 -2.69 0.01 10.09
C PHE A 141 -3.83 0.04 9.05
N ILE A 142 -4.53 -1.08 8.84
CA ILE A 142 -5.66 -1.16 7.91
C ILE A 142 -6.78 -0.21 8.34
N LEU A 143 -7.13 -0.20 9.63
CA LEU A 143 -8.17 0.68 10.16
C LEU A 143 -7.80 2.17 10.00
N ALA A 144 -6.56 2.55 10.31
CA ALA A 144 -6.07 3.91 10.10
C ALA A 144 -6.11 4.32 8.62
N ARG A 145 -5.75 3.41 7.71
CA ARG A 145 -5.84 3.61 6.26
C ARG A 145 -7.27 3.84 5.78
N LEU A 146 -8.21 3.03 6.26
CA LEU A 146 -9.63 3.17 5.93
C LEU A 146 -10.17 4.50 6.43
N PHE A 147 -9.87 4.86 7.69
CA PHE A 147 -10.28 6.13 8.28
C PHE A 147 -9.80 7.34 7.46
N ILE A 148 -8.50 7.41 7.15
CA ILE A 148 -7.96 8.49 6.33
C ILE A 148 -8.64 8.56 4.96
N THR A 149 -8.83 7.43 4.29
CA THR A 149 -9.44 7.39 2.95
C THR A 149 -10.87 7.92 2.99
N VAL A 150 -11.67 7.51 3.99
CA VAL A 150 -13.04 7.98 4.18
C VAL A 150 -13.05 9.48 4.48
N GLU A 151 -12.18 9.97 5.35
CA GLU A 151 -12.10 11.39 5.72
C GLU A 151 -11.65 12.28 4.56
N VAL A 152 -10.74 11.81 3.69
CA VAL A 152 -10.36 12.52 2.46
C VAL A 152 -11.55 12.64 1.53
N ILE A 153 -12.27 11.53 1.28
CA ILE A 153 -13.46 11.53 0.39
C ILE A 153 -14.53 12.47 0.96
N ARG A 154 -14.77 12.41 2.28
CA ARG A 154 -15.71 13.29 2.98
C ARG A 154 -15.32 14.76 2.79
N SER A 155 -14.05 15.08 3.02
CA SER A 155 -13.53 16.45 2.89
C SER A 155 -13.66 16.97 1.45
N LEU A 156 -13.36 16.13 0.45
CA LEU A 156 -13.51 16.45 -0.97
C LEU A 156 -14.97 16.63 -1.37
N ALA A 157 -15.87 15.77 -0.87
CA ALA A 157 -17.29 15.86 -1.17
C ALA A 157 -17.87 17.19 -0.67
N PHE A 158 -17.60 17.55 0.60
CA PHE A 158 -18.10 18.81 1.18
C PHE A 158 -17.40 20.07 0.65
N SER A 159 -16.10 19.99 0.30
CA SER A 159 -15.39 21.14 -0.28
C SER A 159 -15.83 21.42 -1.71
N SER A 160 -16.06 20.37 -2.50
CA SER A 160 -16.52 20.49 -3.90
C SER A 160 -17.90 21.15 -3.96
N SER A 161 -18.84 20.76 -3.11
CA SER A 161 -20.19 21.36 -3.10
C SER A 161 -20.14 22.87 -2.85
N ARG A 162 -19.25 23.33 -1.95
CA ARG A 162 -19.12 24.74 -1.57
C ARG A 162 -18.44 25.58 -2.66
N CYS A 163 -17.49 24.99 -3.39
CA CYS A 163 -16.83 25.63 -4.53
C CYS A 163 -17.78 25.74 -5.72
N LEU A 164 -18.50 24.66 -6.05
CA LEU A 164 -19.54 24.66 -7.08
C LEU A 164 -20.64 25.69 -6.79
N TYR A 165 -21.05 25.82 -5.52
CA TYR A 165 -22.01 26.85 -5.12
C TYR A 165 -21.47 28.27 -5.33
N LYS A 166 -20.21 28.54 -4.94
CA LYS A 166 -19.59 29.85 -5.20
C LYS A 166 -19.40 30.13 -6.70
N TYR A 167 -19.11 29.11 -7.49
CA TYR A 167 -18.94 29.25 -8.93
C TYR A 167 -20.27 29.55 -9.60
N LEU A 168 -21.32 28.76 -9.29
CA LEU A 168 -22.68 28.99 -9.74
C LEU A 168 -23.24 30.33 -9.27
N ASP A 169 -22.98 30.74 -8.03
CA ASP A 169 -23.40 32.04 -7.50
C ASP A 169 -22.66 33.20 -8.18
N SER A 170 -21.36 33.05 -8.46
CA SER A 170 -20.61 34.06 -9.23
C SER A 170 -21.09 34.17 -10.67
N GLU A 171 -21.42 33.04 -11.30
CA GLU A 171 -21.86 32.98 -12.70
C GLU A 171 -23.31 33.46 -12.83
N HIS A 172 -24.16 33.20 -11.84
CA HIS A 172 -25.51 33.75 -11.78
C HIS A 172 -25.44 35.26 -11.49
N SER A 173 -24.61 35.70 -10.54
CA SER A 173 -24.43 37.12 -10.19
C SER A 173 -23.89 37.95 -11.35
N THR A 174 -22.89 37.47 -12.10
CA THR A 174 -22.40 38.18 -13.30
C THR A 174 -23.45 38.22 -14.42
N ARG A 175 -24.26 37.18 -14.56
CA ARG A 175 -25.32 37.13 -15.59
C ARG A 175 -26.51 38.05 -15.25
N TRP A 176 -26.84 38.24 -13.96
CA TRP A 176 -27.80 39.26 -13.55
C TRP A 176 -27.26 40.67 -13.73
N LEU A 177 -25.98 40.91 -13.43
CA LEU A 177 -25.37 42.23 -13.64
C LEU A 177 -25.26 42.61 -15.11
N SER A 178 -24.98 41.66 -16.02
CA SER A 178 -25.00 41.94 -17.47
C SER A 178 -26.41 42.25 -17.98
N VAL A 179 -27.42 41.49 -17.55
CA VAL A 179 -28.83 41.73 -17.95
C VAL A 179 -29.38 43.02 -17.34
N VAL A 180 -29.05 43.35 -16.09
CA VAL A 180 -29.46 44.63 -15.48
C VAL A 180 -28.73 45.81 -16.12
N SER A 181 -27.47 45.65 -16.55
CA SER A 181 -26.76 46.70 -17.29
C SER A 181 -27.29 46.95 -18.69
N GLU A 182 -27.85 45.94 -19.37
CA GLU A 182 -28.54 46.11 -20.65
C GLU A 182 -29.93 46.76 -20.48
N ILE A 183 -30.62 46.51 -19.37
CA ILE A 183 -31.97 47.05 -19.12
C ILE A 183 -31.95 48.50 -18.61
N TYR A 184 -30.84 48.99 -18.04
CA TYR A 184 -30.73 50.35 -17.49
C TYR A 184 -30.06 51.38 -18.44
N ILE A 185 -29.74 51.00 -19.67
CA ILE A 185 -29.09 51.88 -20.67
C ILE A 185 -30.05 52.37 -21.79
N ASP A 186 -31.31 51.93 -21.82
CA ASP A 186 -32.37 52.50 -22.67
C ASP A 186 -33.44 53.24 -21.84
#